data_AF-A0A2N7XPZ9-F1
#
_entry.id   AF-A0A2N7XPZ9-F1
#
_cell.length_a   1.000
_cell.length_b   1.000
_cell.length_c   1.000
_cell.angle_alpha   90.00
_cell.angle_beta   90.00
_cell.angle_gamma   90.00
#
_symmetry.space_group_name_H-M   'P 1'
#
loop_
_entity.id
_entity.type
_entity.pdbx_description
1 polymer ?
#
loop_
_entity_poly.entity_id
_entity_poly.type
_entity_poly.pdbx_seq_one_letter_code
_entity_poly.pdbx_strand_id
1 'polypeptide(L)'
;MGSGERVADPFLIYVRIFNLLAFLTGAEPSVQSVTLNYDLYGYSQKGYLYCINNSLKPKGSDLYAMFPLGKDPRFDDWGIAPFPMSSFALYFSPDSDLPDLLEKYVKYRSMGNVEDRLLGYFRLLEKHCYNRKCYLSEDLFVRFSRLAKGWVKGNSSLSAKQIKSFEGGLKRFNGQKYNTEKCLSDFLSSLPEPIKKGLGVTKDLLTEICTLRNNITHANKYNIEEDKLHLFVAHVHHLLIFAILEKLGIVLADVANITNRLRSY
;
A
#
# COMPACT_ATOMS: atom_id res chain seq x y z
N MET A 1 21.51 -2.79 -37.88
CA MET A 1 21.04 -3.61 -36.74
C MET A 1 20.03 -2.76 -35.97
N GLY A 2 18.74 -2.92 -36.31
CA GLY A 2 17.68 -2.11 -35.73
C GLY A 2 17.24 -2.70 -34.39
N SER A 3 17.39 -1.92 -33.33
CA SER A 3 16.71 -2.15 -32.05
C SER A 3 15.22 -1.96 -32.27
N GLY A 4 14.48 -3.06 -32.42
CA GLY A 4 13.02 -3.02 -32.42
C GLY A 4 12.55 -2.53 -31.07
N GLU A 5 12.09 -1.27 -30.99
CA GLU A 5 11.29 -0.80 -29.88
C GLU A 5 10.07 -1.73 -29.77
N ARG A 6 9.98 -2.47 -28.66
CA ARG A 6 8.77 -3.22 -28.34
C ARG A 6 7.70 -2.17 -28.05
N VAL A 7 6.89 -1.85 -29.07
CA VAL A 7 5.65 -1.08 -28.88
C VAL A 7 4.83 -1.84 -27.85
N ALA A 8 4.62 -1.24 -26.68
CA ALA A 8 3.87 -1.85 -25.60
C ALA A 8 2.43 -2.10 -26.07
N ASP A 9 1.89 -3.27 -25.72
CA ASP A 9 0.52 -3.67 -26.06
C ASP A 9 -0.47 -2.57 -25.64
N PRO A 10 -1.21 -1.95 -26.59
CA PRO A 10 -2.17 -0.89 -26.29
C PRO A 10 -3.21 -1.31 -25.24
N PHE A 11 -3.60 -2.60 -25.22
CA PHE A 11 -4.53 -3.12 -24.23
C PHE A 11 -3.91 -3.12 -22.83
N LEU A 12 -2.64 -3.51 -22.69
CA LEU A 12 -1.93 -3.47 -21.41
C LEU A 12 -1.80 -2.04 -20.87
N ILE A 13 -1.51 -1.07 -21.75
CA ILE A 13 -1.47 0.35 -21.36
C ILE A 13 -2.84 0.81 -20.89
N TYR A 14 -3.91 0.45 -21.62
CA TYR A 14 -5.28 0.76 -21.23
C TYR A 14 -5.62 0.23 -19.84
N VAL A 15 -5.34 -1.06 -19.57
CA VAL A 15 -5.60 -1.68 -18.26
C VAL A 15 -4.83 -0.97 -17.14
N ARG A 16 -3.57 -0.60 -17.40
CA ARG A 16 -2.75 0.13 -16.43
C ARG A 16 -3.33 1.51 -16.10
N ILE A 17 -3.75 2.26 -17.12
CA ILE A 17 -4.41 3.57 -16.93
C ILE A 17 -5.72 3.38 -16.19
N PHE A 18 -6.54 2.41 -16.60
CA PHE A 18 -7.81 2.09 -15.95
C PHE A 18 -7.61 1.83 -14.45
N ASN A 19 -6.67 0.97 -14.07
CA ASN A 19 -6.41 0.64 -12.67
C ASN A 19 -5.93 1.85 -11.85
N LEU A 20 -5.07 2.68 -12.43
CA LEU A 20 -4.60 3.90 -11.78
C LEU A 20 -5.76 4.87 -11.52
N LEU A 21 -6.58 5.12 -12.54
CA LEU A 21 -7.74 6.02 -12.41
C LEU A 21 -8.79 5.44 -11.47
N ALA A 22 -8.99 4.12 -11.48
CA ALA A 22 -9.91 3.46 -10.57
C ALA A 22 -9.48 3.59 -9.10
N PHE A 23 -8.17 3.59 -8.85
CA PHE A 23 -7.60 3.87 -7.55
C PHE A 23 -7.78 5.33 -7.14
N LEU A 24 -7.44 6.29 -8.01
CA LEU A 24 -7.49 7.72 -7.66
C LEU A 24 -8.91 8.25 -7.42
N THR A 25 -9.90 7.66 -8.07
CA THR A 25 -11.30 8.11 -8.04
C THR A 25 -12.20 7.27 -7.15
N GLY A 26 -11.70 6.13 -6.65
CA GLY A 26 -12.56 5.18 -5.96
C GLY A 26 -13.78 4.82 -6.83
N ALA A 27 -13.64 4.68 -8.14
CA ALA A 27 -14.73 4.25 -9.02
C ALA A 27 -14.17 3.58 -10.26
N GLU A 28 -14.95 2.72 -10.92
CA GLU A 28 -14.56 2.26 -12.25
C GLU A 28 -14.69 3.44 -13.24
N PRO A 29 -13.58 3.91 -13.84
CA PRO A 29 -13.63 5.01 -14.78
C PRO A 29 -14.28 4.54 -16.09
N SER A 30 -15.19 5.33 -16.66
CA SER A 30 -15.57 5.15 -18.07
C SER A 30 -14.65 5.99 -18.92
N VAL A 31 -13.70 5.32 -19.54
CA VAL A 31 -12.72 5.96 -20.42
C VAL A 31 -13.29 5.93 -21.83
N GLN A 32 -13.92 7.03 -22.25
CA GLN A 32 -14.44 7.17 -23.62
C GLN A 32 -13.31 7.43 -24.64
N SER A 33 -12.28 8.19 -24.27
CA SER A 33 -11.07 8.39 -25.07
C SER A 33 -9.89 8.78 -24.19
N VAL A 34 -8.68 8.34 -24.57
CA VAL A 34 -7.41 8.80 -23.99
C VAL A 34 -6.63 9.50 -25.09
N THR A 35 -6.40 10.81 -24.96
CA THR A 35 -5.65 11.58 -25.95
C THR A 35 -4.31 12.01 -25.37
N LEU A 36 -3.22 11.40 -25.86
CA LEU A 36 -1.84 11.79 -25.52
C LEU A 36 -1.37 12.86 -26.52
N ASN A 37 -1.40 14.12 -26.12
CA ASN A 37 -0.94 15.23 -26.96
C ASN A 37 0.46 15.67 -26.55
N TYR A 38 1.44 15.40 -27.40
CA TYR A 38 2.79 15.95 -27.29
C TYR A 38 2.80 17.39 -27.83
N ASP A 39 3.18 18.36 -27.00
CA ASP A 39 3.34 19.74 -27.46
C ASP A 39 4.66 19.92 -28.21
N LEU A 40 4.56 20.30 -29.48
CA LEU A 40 5.66 20.93 -30.22
C LEU A 40 5.63 22.47 -30.12
N TYR A 41 4.53 23.09 -29.67
CA TYR A 41 4.39 24.55 -29.64
C TYR A 41 3.54 25.10 -28.46
N GLY A 42 4.24 25.41 -27.35
CA GLY A 42 4.18 26.67 -26.59
C GLY A 42 2.91 27.26 -25.94
N TYR A 43 1.67 27.04 -26.40
CA TYR A 43 0.55 27.90 -25.98
C TYR A 43 -0.81 27.24 -25.72
N SER A 44 -0.84 26.06 -25.11
CA SER A 44 -2.06 25.61 -24.44
C SER A 44 -1.78 25.17 -23.01
N GLN A 45 -2.33 25.90 -22.04
CA GLN A 45 -2.47 25.37 -20.68
C GLN A 45 -3.59 24.33 -20.72
N LYS A 46 -3.19 23.08 -20.94
CA LYS A 46 -4.05 21.90 -21.02
C LYS A 46 -4.40 21.45 -19.60
N GLY A 47 -5.63 21.70 -19.19
CA GLY A 47 -6.22 21.05 -18.01
C GLY A 47 -6.78 19.68 -18.41
N TYR A 48 -6.47 18.65 -17.63
CA TYR A 48 -6.99 17.29 -17.83
C TYR A 48 -8.00 16.97 -16.72
N LEU A 49 -9.20 16.53 -17.09
CA LEU A 49 -10.25 16.12 -16.16
C LEU A 49 -10.57 14.65 -16.38
N TYR A 50 -10.49 13.86 -15.30
CA TYR A 50 -10.99 12.49 -15.28
C TYR A 50 -12.43 12.51 -14.80
N CYS A 51 -13.38 12.12 -15.64
CA CYS A 51 -14.79 12.05 -15.28
C CYS A 51 -15.17 10.63 -14.88
N ILE A 52 -15.87 10.48 -13.76
CA ILE A 52 -16.46 9.21 -13.32
C ILE A 52 -17.74 8.95 -14.12
N ASN A 53 -18.00 7.70 -14.49
CA ASN A 53 -19.27 7.36 -15.13
C ASN A 53 -20.39 7.28 -14.10
N ASN A 54 -21.30 8.25 -14.13
CA ASN A 54 -22.42 8.28 -13.20
C ASN A 54 -23.45 7.14 -13.41
N SER A 55 -23.42 6.41 -14.54
CA SER A 55 -24.37 5.32 -14.83
C SER A 55 -23.91 3.92 -14.40
N LEU A 56 -22.64 3.74 -14.01
CA LEU A 56 -22.09 2.48 -13.48
C LEU A 56 -21.87 2.50 -11.96
N LYS A 57 -22.53 3.43 -11.26
CA LYS A 57 -22.39 3.59 -9.80
C LYS A 57 -22.70 2.27 -9.09
N PRO A 58 -21.76 1.69 -8.33
CA PRO A 58 -22.12 0.69 -7.33
C PRO A 58 -23.14 1.34 -6.38
N LYS A 59 -24.25 0.65 -6.11
CA LYS A 59 -25.14 1.04 -5.00
C LYS A 59 -24.39 0.70 -3.71
N GLY A 60 -23.67 1.68 -3.18
CA GLY A 60 -22.82 1.54 -2.00
C GLY A 60 -21.75 2.63 -2.03
N SER A 61 -21.56 3.32 -0.91
CA SER A 61 -20.90 4.62 -0.71
C SER A 61 -19.39 4.70 -1.03
N ASP A 62 -18.82 3.81 -1.84
CA ASP A 62 -17.37 3.67 -1.96
C ASP A 62 -16.65 4.67 -2.90
N LEU A 63 -17.24 5.86 -3.14
CA LEU A 63 -16.67 6.90 -3.99
C LEU A 63 -15.75 7.84 -3.19
N TYR A 64 -14.46 7.88 -3.51
CA TYR A 64 -13.53 8.85 -2.94
C TYR A 64 -12.69 9.47 -4.05
N ALA A 65 -12.72 10.80 -4.16
CA ALA A 65 -11.83 11.50 -5.10
C ALA A 65 -10.58 11.96 -4.35
N MET A 66 -9.51 11.14 -4.38
CA MET A 66 -8.22 11.51 -3.79
C MET A 66 -7.62 12.69 -4.54
N PHE A 67 -7.60 12.59 -5.87
CA PHE A 67 -7.11 13.63 -6.76
C PHE A 67 -8.23 13.97 -7.74
N PRO A 68 -9.22 14.78 -7.32
CA PRO A 68 -10.37 15.15 -8.17
C PRO A 68 -9.97 15.96 -9.41
N LEU A 69 -8.77 16.54 -9.38
CA LEU A 69 -8.30 17.54 -10.34
C LEU A 69 -7.01 17.04 -10.96
N GLY A 70 -6.90 17.20 -12.28
CA GLY A 70 -5.66 16.94 -12.99
C GLY A 70 -4.63 18.04 -12.77
N LYS A 71 -3.63 18.07 -13.63
CA LYS A 71 -2.56 19.06 -13.58
C LYS A 71 -3.06 20.43 -14.08
N ASP A 72 -2.61 21.49 -13.42
CA ASP A 72 -2.83 22.90 -13.76
C ASP A 72 -4.31 23.29 -13.92
N PRO A 73 -5.10 23.22 -12.83
CA PRO A 73 -6.49 23.65 -12.89
C PRO A 73 -6.58 25.15 -13.20
N ARG A 74 -7.62 25.53 -13.96
CA ARG A 74 -7.86 26.92 -14.36
C ARG A 74 -8.29 27.81 -13.18
N PHE A 75 -8.81 27.23 -12.11
CA PHE A 75 -9.34 27.94 -10.93
C PHE A 75 -8.57 27.53 -9.68
N ASP A 76 -8.53 28.42 -8.67
CA ASP A 76 -7.92 28.13 -7.37
C ASP A 76 -8.78 27.10 -6.61
N ASP A 77 -8.28 25.87 -6.56
CA ASP A 77 -9.01 24.71 -6.08
C ASP A 77 -8.76 24.42 -4.60
N TRP A 78 -8.96 25.45 -3.75
CA TRP A 78 -9.04 25.28 -2.29
C TRP A 78 -7.78 24.65 -1.68
N GLY A 79 -6.62 24.84 -2.32
CA GLY A 79 -5.34 24.30 -1.87
C GLY A 79 -5.17 22.78 -2.06
N ILE A 80 -5.93 22.13 -2.94
CA ILE A 80 -5.76 20.71 -3.26
C ILE A 80 -4.58 20.54 -4.22
N ALA A 81 -3.58 19.76 -3.80
CA ALA A 81 -2.42 19.49 -4.65
C ALA A 81 -2.81 18.65 -5.88
N PRO A 82 -2.31 19.00 -7.08
CA PRO A 82 -2.51 18.17 -8.28
C PRO A 82 -1.77 16.84 -8.12
N PHE A 83 -2.27 15.80 -8.79
CA PHE A 83 -1.59 14.50 -8.80
C PHE A 83 -0.18 14.63 -9.41
N PRO A 84 0.90 14.21 -8.73
CA PRO A 84 2.25 14.40 -9.22
C PRO A 84 2.52 13.63 -10.53
N MET A 85 3.05 14.31 -11.54
CA MET A 85 3.41 13.64 -12.80
C MET A 85 4.56 12.63 -12.62
N SER A 86 5.40 12.81 -11.61
CA SER A 86 6.42 11.83 -11.22
C SER A 86 5.82 10.47 -10.84
N SER A 87 4.60 10.44 -10.30
CA SER A 87 3.87 9.21 -9.97
C SER A 87 3.57 8.37 -11.21
N PHE A 88 3.30 8.99 -12.36
CA PHE A 88 3.14 8.27 -13.64
C PHE A 88 4.46 7.62 -14.08
N ALA A 89 5.59 8.34 -13.95
CA ALA A 89 6.90 7.78 -14.30
C ALA A 89 7.25 6.57 -13.41
N LEU A 90 6.96 6.63 -12.10
CA LEU A 90 7.15 5.51 -11.18
C LEU A 90 6.23 4.34 -11.50
N TYR A 91 4.97 4.61 -11.84
CA TYR A 91 3.98 3.57 -12.13
C TYR A 91 4.27 2.82 -13.44
N PHE A 92 4.69 3.53 -14.49
CA PHE A 92 4.98 2.94 -15.80
C PHE A 92 6.43 2.47 -15.96
N SER A 93 7.28 2.63 -14.94
CA SER A 93 8.65 2.13 -14.96
C SER A 93 8.70 0.60 -15.16
N PRO A 94 9.62 0.07 -15.98
CA PRO A 94 9.74 -1.37 -16.24
C PRO A 94 9.93 -2.23 -14.97
N ASP A 95 10.63 -1.69 -13.97
CA ASP A 95 10.96 -2.40 -12.73
C ASP A 95 9.92 -2.18 -11.61
N SER A 96 8.81 -1.51 -11.92
CA SER A 96 7.79 -1.14 -10.94
C SER A 96 6.87 -2.32 -10.61
N ASP A 97 6.66 -2.58 -9.32
CA ASP A 97 5.64 -3.54 -8.85
C ASP A 97 4.25 -2.90 -8.64
N LEU A 98 4.12 -1.60 -8.96
CA LEU A 98 2.89 -0.84 -8.79
C LEU A 98 1.74 -1.28 -9.71
N PRO A 99 1.94 -1.61 -11.00
CA PRO A 99 0.86 -2.11 -11.86
C PRO A 99 0.18 -3.35 -11.27
N ASP A 100 0.97 -4.34 -10.85
CA ASP A 100 0.47 -5.56 -10.22
C ASP A 100 -0.23 -5.28 -8.88
N LEU A 101 0.25 -4.29 -8.13
CA LEU A 101 -0.36 -3.87 -6.88
C LEU A 101 -1.74 -3.25 -7.11
N LEU A 102 -1.86 -2.33 -8.07
CA LEU A 102 -3.12 -1.66 -8.40
C LEU A 102 -4.13 -2.60 -9.03
N GLU A 103 -3.69 -3.52 -9.88
CA GLU A 103 -4.58 -4.56 -10.46
C GLU A 103 -5.20 -5.41 -9.35
N LYS A 104 -4.39 -5.90 -8.40
CA LYS A 104 -4.88 -6.68 -7.25
C LYS A 104 -5.79 -5.85 -6.36
N TYR A 105 -5.44 -4.58 -6.13
CA TYR A 105 -6.25 -3.66 -5.36
C TYR A 105 -7.66 -3.50 -5.98
N VAL A 106 -7.75 -3.20 -7.27
CA VAL A 106 -9.02 -3.07 -8.00
C VAL A 106 -9.81 -4.37 -7.94
N LYS A 107 -9.15 -5.52 -8.14
CA LYS A 107 -9.77 -6.85 -8.05
C LYS A 107 -10.36 -7.14 -6.66
N TYR A 108 -9.63 -6.83 -5.58
CA TYR A 108 -10.14 -7.04 -4.22
C TYR A 108 -11.32 -6.13 -3.91
N ARG A 109 -11.30 -4.90 -4.43
CA ARG A 109 -12.40 -3.96 -4.27
C ARG A 109 -13.70 -4.41 -4.92
N SER A 110 -13.63 -5.10 -6.06
CA SER A 110 -14.80 -5.66 -6.74
C SER A 110 -15.34 -6.96 -6.09
N MET A 111 -14.69 -7.49 -5.04
CA MET A 111 -15.16 -8.73 -4.40
C MET A 111 -16.42 -8.49 -3.57
N GLY A 112 -17.44 -9.31 -3.76
CA GLY A 112 -18.69 -9.24 -2.98
C GLY A 112 -18.55 -9.74 -1.54
N ASN A 113 -17.63 -10.68 -1.28
CA ASN A 113 -17.40 -11.19 0.07
C ASN A 113 -16.51 -10.22 0.87
N VAL A 114 -16.99 -9.80 2.03
CA VAL A 114 -16.35 -8.81 2.90
C VAL A 114 -15.08 -9.34 3.56
N GLU A 115 -15.07 -10.62 3.97
CA GLU A 115 -13.91 -11.27 4.57
C GLU A 115 -12.78 -11.46 3.55
N ASP A 116 -13.10 -11.90 2.34
CA ASP A 116 -12.13 -12.02 1.24
C ASP A 116 -11.54 -10.66 0.88
N ARG A 117 -12.38 -9.61 0.87
CA ARG A 117 -11.94 -8.23 0.66
C ARG A 117 -10.98 -7.79 1.77
N LEU A 118 -11.32 -8.04 3.03
CA LEU A 118 -10.45 -7.77 4.18
C LEU A 118 -9.10 -8.48 4.02
N LEU A 119 -9.10 -9.79 3.76
CA LEU A 119 -7.89 -10.58 3.59
C LEU A 119 -7.05 -10.10 2.40
N GLY A 120 -7.70 -9.75 1.30
CA GLY A 120 -7.07 -9.22 0.09
C GLY A 120 -6.33 -7.91 0.37
N TYR A 121 -7.02 -6.93 0.97
CA TYR A 121 -6.41 -5.67 1.36
C TYR A 121 -5.29 -5.85 2.37
N PHE A 122 -5.51 -6.69 3.38
CA PHE A 122 -4.52 -6.95 4.41
C PHE A 122 -3.25 -7.58 3.82
N ARG A 123 -3.37 -8.50 2.86
CA ARG A 123 -2.24 -9.11 2.16
C ARG A 123 -1.42 -8.09 1.36
N LEU A 124 -2.08 -7.13 0.71
CA LEU A 124 -1.39 -6.05 0.00
C LEU A 124 -0.66 -5.12 0.98
N LEU A 125 -1.33 -4.74 2.06
CA LEU A 125 -0.79 -3.89 3.10
C LEU A 125 0.41 -4.54 3.80
N GLU A 126 0.34 -5.84 4.13
CA GLU A 126 1.45 -6.60 4.70
C GLU A 126 2.68 -6.64 3.80
N LYS A 127 2.48 -6.75 2.47
CA LYS A 127 3.59 -6.73 1.51
C LYS A 127 4.26 -5.36 1.52
N HIS A 128 3.48 -4.28 1.67
CA HIS A 128 3.97 -2.91 1.66
C HIS A 128 4.68 -2.52 2.97
N CYS A 129 4.05 -2.75 4.12
CA CYS A 129 4.60 -2.39 5.43
C CYS A 129 5.71 -3.37 5.90
N TYR A 130 6.16 -4.26 5.03
CA TYR A 130 7.14 -5.27 5.36
C TYR A 130 8.45 -4.65 5.83
N ASN A 131 8.78 -4.83 7.10
CA ASN A 131 10.04 -4.35 7.66
C ASN A 131 10.83 -5.46 8.36
N ARG A 132 12.16 -5.37 8.27
CA ARG A 132 13.13 -6.19 9.00
C ARG A 132 14.11 -5.24 9.67
N LYS A 133 14.26 -5.36 10.99
CA LYS A 133 15.29 -4.60 11.69
C LYS A 133 16.54 -5.44 11.88
N CYS A 134 17.66 -4.89 11.44
CA CYS A 134 18.98 -5.31 11.87
C CYS A 134 19.36 -4.44 13.08
N TYR A 135 19.59 -5.06 14.25
CA TYR A 135 20.05 -4.35 15.44
C TYR A 135 21.52 -3.95 15.34
N LEU A 136 22.27 -4.69 14.52
CA LEU A 136 23.68 -4.45 14.23
C LEU A 136 23.84 -4.35 12.71
N SER A 137 24.74 -3.47 12.26
CA SER A 137 25.21 -3.51 10.87
C SER A 137 25.80 -4.89 10.56
N GLU A 138 25.74 -5.31 9.30
CA GLU A 138 26.13 -6.66 8.89
C GLU A 138 27.57 -7.00 9.31
N ASP A 139 28.50 -6.05 9.13
CA ASP A 139 29.90 -6.19 9.56
C ASP A 139 30.09 -6.33 11.08
N LEU A 140 29.31 -5.60 11.88
CA LEU A 140 29.36 -5.70 13.33
C LEU A 140 28.74 -7.02 13.80
N PHE A 141 27.64 -7.44 13.16
CA PHE A 141 26.97 -8.69 13.46
C PHE A 141 27.85 -9.91 13.13
N VAL A 142 28.55 -9.91 12.01
CA VAL A 142 29.48 -11.00 11.65
C VAL A 142 30.60 -11.12 12.69
N ARG A 143 31.18 -9.98 13.10
CA ARG A 143 32.23 -9.94 14.13
C ARG A 143 31.72 -10.44 15.49
N PHE A 144 30.57 -9.92 15.94
CA PHE A 144 29.92 -10.36 17.17
C PHE A 144 29.57 -11.86 17.13
N SER A 145 29.01 -12.33 16.03
CA SER A 145 28.63 -13.73 15.82
C SER A 145 29.82 -14.67 15.92
N ARG A 146 30.98 -14.28 15.37
CA ARG A 146 32.22 -15.05 15.50
C ARG A 146 32.70 -15.15 16.94
N LEU A 147 32.70 -14.03 17.67
CA LEU A 147 33.11 -13.97 19.07
C LEU A 147 32.17 -14.79 19.97
N ALA A 148 30.86 -14.60 19.82
CA ALA A 148 29.84 -15.29 20.59
C ALA A 148 29.89 -16.82 20.36
N LYS A 149 30.10 -17.26 19.12
CA LYS A 149 30.30 -18.69 18.80
C LYS A 149 31.54 -19.27 19.44
N GLY A 150 32.66 -18.55 19.41
CA GLY A 150 33.90 -18.98 20.05
C GLY A 150 33.73 -19.14 21.56
N TRP A 151 33.09 -18.17 22.20
CA TRP A 151 32.80 -18.20 23.63
C TRP A 151 31.87 -19.37 24.03
N VAL A 152 30.79 -19.59 23.28
CA VAL A 152 29.83 -20.68 23.55
C VAL A 152 30.46 -22.06 23.32
N LYS A 153 31.33 -22.22 22.31
CA LYS A 153 32.03 -23.50 22.05
C LYS A 153 33.10 -23.82 23.09
N GLY A 154 33.65 -22.82 23.78
CA GLY A 154 34.61 -23.00 24.87
C GLY A 154 33.99 -23.48 26.19
N ASN A 155 32.65 -23.52 26.31
CA ASN A 155 31.97 -23.92 27.52
C ASN A 155 31.68 -25.43 27.54
N SER A 156 32.35 -26.16 28.44
CA SER A 156 32.23 -27.62 28.59
C SER A 156 30.88 -28.09 29.14
N SER A 157 30.07 -27.19 29.68
CA SER A 157 28.74 -27.46 30.24
C SER A 157 27.62 -27.53 29.19
N LEU A 158 27.89 -27.17 27.93
CA LEU A 158 26.88 -27.08 26.88
C LEU A 158 26.95 -28.28 25.93
N SER A 159 25.78 -28.87 25.67
CA SER A 159 25.64 -29.93 24.67
C SER A 159 25.74 -29.38 23.24
N ALA A 160 26.16 -30.22 22.30
CA ALA A 160 26.20 -29.87 20.87
C ALA A 160 24.84 -29.38 20.34
N LYS A 161 23.73 -29.89 20.88
CA LYS A 161 22.36 -29.46 20.54
C LYS A 161 22.09 -28.01 20.99
N GLN A 162 22.52 -27.63 22.18
CA GLN A 162 22.38 -26.26 22.70
C GLN A 162 23.23 -25.28 21.91
N ILE A 163 24.47 -25.65 21.56
CA ILE A 163 25.37 -24.83 20.73
C ILE A 163 24.73 -24.59 19.35
N LYS A 164 24.20 -25.63 18.71
CA LYS A 164 23.53 -25.52 17.40
C LYS A 164 22.25 -24.67 17.47
N SER A 165 21.49 -24.79 18.55
CA SER A 165 20.31 -23.95 18.80
C SER A 165 20.69 -22.47 18.95
N PHE A 166 21.74 -22.18 19.71
CA PHE A 166 22.27 -20.82 19.88
C PHE A 166 22.73 -20.24 18.54
N GLU A 167 23.52 -20.98 17.74
CA GLU A 167 23.95 -20.50 16.42
C GLU A 167 22.78 -20.19 15.49
N GLY A 168 21.72 -21.02 15.52
CA GLY A 168 20.49 -20.78 14.77
C GLY A 168 19.71 -19.56 15.28
N GLY A 169 19.61 -19.40 16.60
CA GLY A 169 18.97 -18.26 17.26
C GLY A 169 19.69 -16.94 16.96
N LEU A 170 21.03 -16.96 16.96
CA LEU A 170 21.84 -15.78 16.66
C LEU A 170 21.60 -15.29 15.25
N LYS A 171 21.56 -16.20 14.26
CA LYS A 171 21.21 -15.86 12.86
C LYS A 171 19.81 -15.26 12.74
N ARG A 172 18.87 -15.69 13.58
CA ARG A 172 17.50 -15.15 13.60
C ARG A 172 17.41 -13.79 14.29
N PHE A 173 18.31 -13.52 15.24
CA PHE A 173 18.29 -12.29 16.05
C PHE A 173 18.51 -11.02 15.21
N ASN A 174 19.44 -11.04 14.26
CA ASN A 174 19.70 -9.90 13.38
C ASN A 174 18.95 -10.07 12.07
N GLY A 175 17.99 -9.20 11.78
CA GLY A 175 17.14 -9.31 10.58
C GLY A 175 15.86 -10.14 10.80
N GLN A 176 15.45 -10.35 12.05
CA GLN A 176 14.14 -10.95 12.33
C GLN A 176 13.04 -10.11 11.68
N LYS A 177 12.17 -10.77 10.91
CA LYS A 177 10.96 -10.15 10.39
C LYS A 177 10.12 -9.70 11.59
N TYR A 178 9.70 -8.45 11.60
CA TYR A 178 8.69 -8.01 12.55
C TYR A 178 7.39 -8.80 12.36
N ASN A 179 6.66 -9.01 13.46
CA ASN A 179 5.30 -9.51 13.33
C ASN A 179 4.45 -8.46 12.59
N THR A 180 3.40 -8.91 11.91
CA THR A 180 2.59 -8.02 11.08
C THR A 180 2.05 -6.84 11.85
N GLU A 181 1.56 -7.08 13.06
CA GLU A 181 1.01 -6.05 13.94
C GLU A 181 2.02 -4.93 14.17
N LYS A 182 3.29 -5.26 14.44
CA LYS A 182 4.35 -4.25 14.60
C LYS A 182 4.64 -3.51 13.31
N CYS A 183 4.73 -4.20 12.17
CA CYS A 183 4.92 -3.54 10.88
C CYS A 183 3.83 -2.49 10.60
N LEU A 184 2.57 -2.85 10.84
CA LEU A 184 1.44 -1.94 10.64
C LEU A 184 1.40 -0.83 11.69
N SER A 185 1.77 -1.12 12.94
CA SER A 185 1.86 -0.11 14.01
C SER A 185 2.95 0.92 13.73
N ASP A 186 4.11 0.47 13.23
CA ASP A 186 5.22 1.33 12.81
C ASP A 186 4.80 2.20 11.62
N PHE A 187 4.10 1.62 10.63
CA PHE A 187 3.55 2.37 9.50
C PHE A 187 2.49 3.40 9.93
N LEU A 188 1.52 3.01 10.76
CA LEU A 188 0.54 3.94 11.32
C LEU A 188 1.23 5.09 12.07
N SER A 189 2.34 4.81 12.76
CA SER A 189 3.11 5.82 13.49
C SER A 189 3.89 6.77 12.58
N SER A 190 4.28 6.34 11.37
CA SER A 190 4.96 7.19 10.38
C SER A 190 4.01 8.11 9.61
N LEU A 191 2.69 7.87 9.66
CA LEU A 191 1.72 8.73 9.00
C LEU A 191 1.65 10.12 9.65
N PRO A 192 1.41 11.19 8.86
CA PRO A 192 1.15 12.53 9.38
C PRO A 192 0.02 12.57 10.41
N GLU A 193 0.15 13.43 11.42
CA GLU A 193 -0.84 13.56 12.51
C GLU A 193 -2.27 13.81 12.04
N PRO A 194 -2.54 14.66 11.01
CA PRO A 194 -3.89 14.82 10.48
C PRO A 194 -4.47 13.53 9.91
N ILE A 195 -3.64 12.72 9.24
CA ILE A 195 -4.06 11.43 8.67
C ILE A 195 -4.38 10.44 9.79
N LYS A 196 -3.52 10.34 10.81
CA LYS A 196 -3.75 9.45 11.97
C LYS A 196 -5.06 9.79 12.70
N LYS A 197 -5.30 11.07 12.97
CA LYS A 197 -6.57 11.55 13.56
C LYS A 197 -7.76 11.35 12.63
N GLY A 198 -7.55 11.46 11.33
CA GLY A 198 -8.56 11.22 10.29
C GLY A 198 -9.05 9.78 10.25
N LEU A 199 -8.11 8.83 10.32
CA LEU A 199 -8.31 7.39 10.21
C LEU A 199 -9.06 6.76 11.39
N GLY A 200 -8.90 7.32 12.60
CA GLY A 200 -9.49 6.75 13.82
C GLY A 200 -8.92 5.38 14.21
N VAL A 201 -7.85 4.92 13.57
CA VAL A 201 -7.23 3.61 13.86
C VAL A 201 -6.34 3.73 15.09
N THR A 202 -6.69 3.00 16.15
CA THR A 202 -5.86 2.86 17.36
C THR A 202 -4.99 1.61 17.28
N LYS A 203 -3.98 1.51 18.16
CA LYS A 203 -3.15 0.29 18.26
C LYS A 203 -3.99 -0.92 18.67
N ASP A 204 -4.91 -0.74 19.62
CA ASP A 204 -5.78 -1.82 20.09
C ASP A 204 -6.69 -2.34 18.97
N LEU A 205 -7.27 -1.42 18.17
CA LEU A 205 -8.06 -1.78 17.00
C LEU A 205 -7.24 -2.56 15.98
N LEU A 206 -5.98 -2.17 15.77
CA LEU A 206 -5.07 -2.86 14.87
C LEU A 206 -4.75 -4.29 15.36
N THR A 207 -4.59 -4.48 16.67
CA THR A 207 -4.43 -5.81 17.28
C THR A 207 -5.68 -6.68 17.05
N GLU A 208 -6.88 -6.11 17.20
CA GLU A 208 -8.14 -6.82 16.92
C GLU A 208 -8.24 -7.24 15.45
N ILE A 209 -7.94 -6.34 14.52
CA ILE A 209 -7.92 -6.63 13.07
C ILE A 209 -6.92 -7.75 12.76
N CYS A 210 -5.70 -7.68 13.32
CA CYS A 210 -4.68 -8.72 13.12
C CYS A 210 -5.13 -10.08 13.66
N THR A 211 -5.82 -10.08 14.80
CA THR A 211 -6.37 -11.29 15.44
C THR A 211 -7.46 -11.90 14.57
N LEU A 212 -8.42 -11.09 14.10
CA LEU A 212 -9.47 -11.53 13.19
C LEU A 212 -8.86 -12.12 11.91
N ARG A 213 -7.90 -11.43 11.29
CA ARG A 213 -7.20 -11.93 10.09
C ARG A 213 -6.61 -13.31 10.34
N ASN A 214 -5.88 -13.48 11.43
CA ASN A 214 -5.25 -14.76 11.78
C ASN A 214 -6.31 -15.85 11.97
N ASN A 215 -7.43 -15.54 12.61
CA ASN A 215 -8.52 -16.49 12.81
C ASN A 215 -9.14 -16.92 11.48
N ILE A 216 -9.42 -15.99 10.57
CA ILE A 216 -9.93 -16.29 9.22
C ILE A 216 -8.91 -17.15 8.46
N THR A 217 -7.63 -16.75 8.44
CA THR A 217 -6.56 -17.41 7.68
C THR A 217 -6.31 -18.85 8.14
N HIS A 218 -6.43 -19.11 9.43
CA HIS A 218 -6.22 -20.44 10.02
C HIS A 218 -7.53 -21.23 10.22
N ALA A 219 -8.66 -20.71 9.74
CA ALA A 219 -9.99 -21.29 9.94
C ALA A 219 -10.30 -21.59 11.43
N ASN A 220 -9.83 -20.73 12.32
CA ASN A 220 -10.19 -20.79 13.73
C ASN A 220 -11.65 -20.37 13.91
N LYS A 221 -12.29 -20.81 15.00
CA LYS A 221 -13.62 -20.31 15.35
C LYS A 221 -13.52 -18.85 15.81
N TYR A 222 -14.28 -17.96 15.17
CA TYR A 222 -14.48 -16.57 15.58
C TYR A 222 -15.95 -16.20 15.45
N ASN A 223 -16.33 -15.10 16.09
CA ASN A 223 -17.64 -14.47 15.91
C ASN A 223 -17.39 -12.96 15.82
N ILE A 224 -17.96 -12.31 14.81
CA ILE A 224 -17.87 -10.88 14.61
C ILE A 224 -19.19 -10.37 14.04
N GLU A 225 -19.63 -9.23 14.55
CA GLU A 225 -20.78 -8.52 14.01
C GLU A 225 -20.47 -7.96 12.63
N GLU A 226 -21.46 -7.98 11.73
CA GLU A 226 -21.29 -7.54 10.33
C GLU A 226 -20.80 -6.08 10.25
N ASP A 227 -21.41 -5.17 11.02
CA ASP A 227 -21.00 -3.77 11.08
C ASP A 227 -19.54 -3.60 11.52
N LYS A 228 -19.09 -4.41 12.49
CA LYS A 228 -17.71 -4.40 12.96
C LYS A 228 -16.74 -4.93 11.90
N LEU A 229 -17.15 -5.95 11.15
CA LEU A 229 -16.37 -6.46 10.02
C LEU A 229 -16.22 -5.40 8.92
N HIS A 230 -17.30 -4.70 8.57
CA HIS A 230 -17.27 -3.58 7.62
C HIS A 230 -16.34 -2.45 8.06
N LEU A 231 -16.41 -2.08 9.34
CA LEU A 231 -15.50 -1.09 9.94
C LEU A 231 -14.04 -1.52 9.81
N PHE A 232 -13.74 -2.78 10.09
CA PHE A 232 -12.37 -3.32 9.97
C PHE A 232 -11.88 -3.26 8.52
N VAL A 233 -12.74 -3.62 7.56
CA VAL A 233 -12.42 -3.54 6.13
C VAL A 233 -12.12 -2.11 5.73
N ALA A 234 -12.94 -1.14 6.14
CA ALA A 234 -12.73 0.27 5.84
C ALA A 234 -11.39 0.78 6.40
N HIS A 235 -11.05 0.45 7.65
CA HIS A 235 -9.76 0.85 8.23
C HIS A 235 -8.56 0.26 7.50
N VAL A 236 -8.59 -1.04 7.17
CA VAL A 236 -7.51 -1.69 6.42
C VAL A 236 -7.42 -1.11 5.01
N HIS A 237 -8.56 -0.83 4.38
CA HIS A 237 -8.63 -0.21 3.06
C HIS A 237 -8.01 1.19 3.05
N HIS A 238 -8.35 2.04 4.03
CA HIS A 238 -7.78 3.38 4.15
C HIS A 238 -6.27 3.34 4.38
N LEU A 239 -5.78 2.46 5.26
CA LEU A 239 -4.34 2.26 5.45
C LEU A 239 -3.64 1.83 4.15
N LEU A 240 -4.27 0.92 3.39
CA LEU A 240 -3.76 0.47 2.10
C LEU A 240 -3.71 1.60 1.07
N ILE A 241 -4.70 2.50 1.06
CA ILE A 241 -4.68 3.67 0.17
C ILE A 241 -3.44 4.53 0.46
N PHE A 242 -3.17 4.88 1.72
CA PHE A 242 -1.99 5.68 2.07
C PHE A 242 -0.67 4.97 1.73
N ALA A 243 -0.60 3.66 1.94
CA ALA A 243 0.55 2.84 1.52
C ALA A 243 0.78 2.89 0.00
N ILE A 244 -0.29 2.80 -0.81
CA ILE A 244 -0.18 2.90 -2.27
C ILE A 244 0.24 4.31 -2.70
N LEU A 245 -0.30 5.36 -2.07
CA LEU A 245 0.09 6.75 -2.34
C LEU A 245 1.59 6.98 -2.07
N GLU A 246 2.12 6.45 -0.96
CA GLU A 246 3.54 6.54 -0.66
C GLU A 246 4.40 5.84 -1.73
N LYS A 247 3.99 4.64 -2.21
CA LYS A 247 4.68 3.99 -3.33
C LYS A 247 4.61 4.77 -4.65
N LEU A 248 3.53 5.52 -4.87
CA LEU A 248 3.39 6.41 -6.01
C LEU A 248 4.27 7.67 -5.86
N GLY A 249 5.05 7.80 -4.79
CA GLY A 249 5.92 8.94 -4.54
C GLY A 249 5.18 10.20 -4.09
N ILE A 250 3.97 10.04 -3.57
CA ILE A 250 3.14 11.15 -3.10
C ILE A 250 3.50 11.45 -1.66
N VAL A 251 3.79 12.72 -1.38
CA VAL A 251 4.05 13.18 -0.02
C VAL A 251 2.73 13.19 0.75
N LEU A 252 2.60 12.28 1.72
CA LEU A 252 1.34 12.11 2.45
C LEU A 252 0.89 13.36 3.21
N ALA A 253 1.81 14.28 3.54
CA ALA A 253 1.48 15.58 4.13
C ALA A 253 0.59 16.43 3.21
N ASP A 254 0.82 16.37 1.89
CA ASP A 254 0.03 17.12 0.90
C ASP A 254 -1.39 16.55 0.75
N VAL A 255 -1.58 15.29 1.17
CA VAL A 255 -2.86 14.56 1.11
C VAL A 255 -3.64 14.69 2.43
N ALA A 256 -3.08 15.34 3.45
CA ALA A 256 -3.74 15.52 4.75
C ALA A 256 -5.10 16.23 4.65
N ASN A 257 -5.27 17.15 3.68
CA ASN A 257 -6.53 17.86 3.45
C ASN A 257 -7.60 16.98 2.78
N ILE A 258 -7.20 15.85 2.20
CA ILE A 258 -8.07 14.89 1.51
C ILE A 258 -8.59 13.83 2.49
N THR A 259 -7.98 13.67 3.66
CA THR A 259 -8.38 12.64 4.66
C THR A 259 -9.84 12.78 5.10
N ASN A 260 -10.38 14.00 5.15
CA ASN A 260 -11.80 14.22 5.47
C ASN A 260 -12.76 13.62 4.42
N ARG A 261 -12.31 13.41 3.18
CA ARG A 261 -13.12 12.81 2.11
C ARG A 261 -13.22 11.28 2.21
N LEU A 262 -12.32 10.67 2.97
CA LEU A 262 -12.40 9.25 3.35
C LEU A 262 -13.36 8.99 4.52
N ARG A 263 -13.84 10.05 5.21
CA ARG A 263 -14.71 9.91 6.39
C ARG A 263 -16.18 9.65 6.05
N SER A 264 -16.57 9.76 4.78
CA SER A 264 -17.95 9.55 4.33
C SER A 264 -18.33 8.06 4.18
N TYR A 265 -17.63 7.18 4.91
CA TYR A 265 -17.67 5.72 4.83
C TYR A 265 -18.01 5.14 6.21
#